data_AF-A0A928TEX6-F1
#
_entry.id   AF-A0A928TEX6-F1
#
_cell.length_a   1.000
_cell.length_b   1.000
_cell.length_c   1.000
_cell.angle_alpha   90.00
_cell.angle_beta   90.00
_cell.angle_gamma   90.00
#
_symmetry.space_group_name_H-M   'P 1'
#
loop_
_entity.id
_entity.type
_entity.pdbx_description
1 polymer ?
#
loop_
_entity_poly.entity_id
_entity_poly.type
_entity_poly.pdbx_seq_one_letter_code
_entity_poly.pdbx_strand_id
1 'polypeptide(L)'
;MKITYDPDTDTLTVVLKDTAVAESDEDKPGVILDFDAEGDVVGFEILDASRRVTDPRHVEFTRSPRLRLYGRPLRISRTVAGVRPSSSLRRASSPVRQSVRAWSPSVRSPEGN
;
A
#
# COMPACT_ATOMS: atom_id res chain seq x y z
N MET A 1 17.76 5.09 -3.10
CA MET A 1 16.75 5.12 -2.03
C MET A 1 17.44 4.97 -0.69
N LYS A 2 17.03 5.76 0.30
CA LYS A 2 17.50 5.72 1.69
C LYS A 2 16.29 5.77 2.62
N ILE A 3 16.29 4.96 3.66
CA ILE A 3 15.25 4.95 4.70
C ILE A 3 15.94 5.26 6.02
N THR A 4 15.39 6.22 6.77
CA THR A 4 15.92 6.64 8.08
C THR A 4 14.77 6.70 9.06
N TYR A 5 14.92 6.02 10.20
CA TYR A 5 14.01 6.16 11.32
C TYR A 5 14.72 6.91 12.44
N ASP A 6 14.16 8.03 12.86
CA ASP A 6 14.60 8.80 14.01
C ASP A 6 13.70 8.48 15.22
N PRO A 7 14.20 7.76 16.24
CA PRO A 7 13.42 7.41 17.42
C PRO A 7 13.15 8.60 18.36
N ASP A 8 13.95 9.68 18.28
CA ASP A 8 13.78 10.85 19.17
C ASP A 8 12.57 11.69 18.75
N THR A 9 12.31 11.77 17.44
CA THR A 9 11.17 12.46 16.85
C THR A 9 10.05 11.53 16.39
N ASP A 10 10.22 10.21 16.57
CA ASP A 10 9.36 9.13 16.05
C ASP A 10 8.97 9.34 14.56
N THR A 11 9.96 9.71 13.74
CA THR A 11 9.75 10.05 12.32
C THR A 11 10.46 9.06 11.42
N LEU A 12 9.75 8.55 10.41
CA LEU A 12 10.29 7.70 9.36
C LEU A 12 10.39 8.49 8.05
N THR A 13 11.61 8.75 7.61
CA THR A 13 11.89 9.44 6.35
C THR A 13 12.34 8.44 5.28
N VAL A 14 11.72 8.54 4.11
CA VAL A 14 12.05 7.72 2.94
C VAL A 14 12.42 8.62 1.78
N VAL A 15 13.70 8.60 1.41
CA VAL A 15 14.22 9.32 0.24
C VAL A 15 14.28 8.37 -0.94
N LEU A 16 13.50 8.64 -1.98
CA LEU A 16 13.40 7.82 -3.20
C LEU A 16 14.48 8.22 -4.21
N LYS A 17 14.59 9.51 -4.51
CA LYS A 17 15.58 10.11 -5.42
C LYS A 17 16.50 11.07 -4.65
N ASP A 18 17.77 11.12 -5.02
CA ASP A 18 18.74 12.06 -4.47
C ASP A 18 18.69 13.39 -5.26
N THR A 19 17.58 14.10 -5.09
CA THR A 19 17.27 15.36 -5.77
C THR A 19 16.80 16.38 -4.74
N ALA A 20 17.00 17.67 -5.01
CA ALA A 20 16.50 18.73 -4.15
C ALA A 20 14.96 18.73 -4.07
N VAL A 21 14.43 18.85 -2.85
CA VAL A 21 13.01 19.07 -2.60
C VAL A 21 12.68 20.51 -2.97
N ALA A 22 11.69 20.69 -3.83
CA ALA A 22 11.15 22.00 -4.20
C ALA A 22 9.93 22.37 -3.35
N GLU A 23 9.11 21.37 -3.00
CA GLU A 23 7.87 21.54 -2.24
C GLU A 23 7.63 20.31 -1.35
N SER A 24 7.01 20.53 -0.19
CA SER A 24 6.55 19.48 0.71
C SER A 24 5.08 19.75 1.07
N ASP A 25 4.25 18.72 1.02
CA ASP A 25 2.81 18.82 1.32
C ASP A 25 2.31 17.69 2.23
N GLU A 26 1.39 18.02 3.12
CA GLU A 26 0.75 17.08 4.06
C GLU A 26 -0.67 16.76 3.59
N ASP A 27 -0.81 15.82 2.65
CA ASP A 27 -2.13 15.38 2.14
C ASP A 27 -2.98 14.74 3.26
N LYS A 28 -2.33 14.11 4.25
CA LYS A 28 -2.99 13.49 5.41
C LYS A 28 -2.21 13.73 6.70
N PRO A 29 -2.92 13.88 7.84
CA PRO A 29 -2.28 14.06 9.14
C PRO A 29 -1.19 13.03 9.45
N GLY A 30 0.05 13.50 9.55
CA GLY A 30 1.26 12.73 9.85
C GLY A 30 1.88 12.01 8.65
N VAL A 31 1.53 12.37 7.40
CA VAL A 31 2.22 11.90 6.20
C VAL A 31 2.54 13.09 5.31
N ILE A 32 3.83 13.34 5.10
CA ILE A 32 4.34 14.46 4.30
C ILE A 32 4.95 13.89 3.01
N LEU A 33 4.61 14.46 1.87
CA LEU A 33 5.15 14.11 0.56
C LEU A 33 6.10 15.21 0.09
N ASP A 34 7.28 14.81 -0.39
CA ASP A 34 8.26 15.73 -0.95
C ASP A 34 8.29 15.61 -2.47
N PHE A 35 8.25 16.75 -3.14
CA PHE A 35 8.26 16.88 -4.59
C PHE A 35 9.48 17.64 -5.09
N ASP A 36 10.00 17.27 -6.25
CA ASP A 36 10.97 18.09 -6.98
C ASP A 36 10.28 19.20 -7.79
N ALA A 37 11.10 20.01 -8.48
CA ALA A 37 10.61 21.11 -9.31
C ALA A 37 9.76 20.67 -10.51
N GLU A 38 9.81 19.39 -10.89
CA GLU A 38 8.98 18.82 -11.96
C GLU A 38 7.65 18.27 -11.44
N GLY A 39 7.44 18.30 -10.11
CA GLY A 39 6.27 17.74 -9.44
C GLY A 39 6.35 16.22 -9.23
N ASP A 40 7.53 15.63 -9.38
CA ASP A 40 7.77 14.22 -9.15
C ASP A 40 8.05 13.97 -7.66
N VAL A 41 7.51 12.87 -7.11
CA VAL A 41 7.77 12.50 -5.71
C VAL A 41 9.23 12.07 -5.56
N VAL A 42 9.96 12.78 -4.70
CA VAL A 42 11.37 12.48 -4.37
C VAL A 42 11.52 11.82 -3.01
N GLY A 43 10.56 12.00 -2.10
CA GLY A 43 10.59 11.46 -0.76
C GLY A 43 9.24 11.54 -0.06
N PHE A 44 9.18 10.96 1.13
CA PHE A 44 8.06 11.15 2.04
C PHE A 44 8.48 10.89 3.49
N GLU A 45 7.71 11.46 4.41
CA GLU A 45 7.88 11.31 5.85
C GLU A 45 6.60 10.77 6.49
N ILE A 46 6.77 9.95 7.53
CA ILE A 46 5.68 9.47 8.37
C ILE A 46 5.98 9.92 9.81
N LEU A 47 5.13 10.78 10.34
CA LEU A 47 5.17 11.23 11.74
C LEU A 47 4.43 10.22 12.65
N ASP A 48 4.79 10.20 13.93
CA ASP A 48 4.42 9.15 14.89
C ASP A 48 4.50 7.74 14.27
N ALA A 49 5.65 7.44 13.64
CA ALA A 49 5.83 6.23 12.86
C ALA A 49 5.57 4.97 13.69
N SER A 50 5.88 4.97 15.00
CA SER A 50 5.57 3.87 15.92
C SER A 50 4.07 3.53 16.01
N ARG A 51 3.19 4.50 15.72
CA ARG A 51 1.73 4.32 15.73
C ARG A 51 1.18 3.90 14.37
N ARG A 52 1.88 4.25 13.30
CA ARG A 52 1.43 4.06 11.90
C ARG A 52 2.07 2.86 11.20
N VAL A 53 3.22 2.39 11.70
CA VAL A 53 4.01 1.28 11.15
C VAL A 53 4.19 0.21 12.22
N THR A 54 4.02 -1.06 11.85
CA THR A 54 4.11 -2.19 12.80
C THR A 54 5.49 -2.32 13.44
N ASP A 55 6.55 -2.16 12.66
CA ASP A 55 7.92 -2.12 13.13
C ASP A 55 8.72 -1.12 12.28
N PRO A 56 8.91 0.14 12.73
CA PRO A 56 9.65 1.16 11.97
C PRO A 56 11.15 0.84 11.85
N ARG A 57 11.66 -0.17 12.56
CA ARG A 57 13.08 -0.58 12.54
C ARG A 57 13.33 -1.74 11.59
N HIS A 58 12.27 -2.36 11.06
CA HIS A 58 12.38 -3.48 10.14
C HIS A 58 11.90 -3.08 8.74
N VAL A 59 12.74 -3.32 7.73
CA VAL A 59 12.41 -3.07 6.33
C VAL A 59 12.57 -4.37 5.55
N GLU A 60 11.49 -4.80 4.92
CA GLU A 60 11.51 -5.91 3.95
C GLU A 60 11.32 -5.36 2.54
N PHE A 61 12.25 -5.66 1.64
CA PHE A 61 12.13 -5.34 0.22
C PHE A 61 11.88 -6.62 -0.57
N THR A 62 10.66 -6.77 -1.08
CA THR A 62 10.28 -7.90 -1.91
C THR A 62 9.92 -7.45 -3.30
N ARG A 63 10.64 -7.98 -4.30
CA ARG A 63 10.26 -7.82 -5.71
C ARG A 63 9.12 -8.76 -6.02
N SER A 64 7.90 -8.24 -6.10
CA SER A 64 6.74 -9.04 -6.50
C SER A 64 7.00 -9.73 -7.85
N PRO A 65 6.83 -11.07 -7.93
CA PRO A 65 6.94 -11.75 -9.20
C PRO A 65 5.85 -11.22 -10.14
N ARG A 66 6.20 -11.03 -11.42
CA ARG A 66 5.22 -10.64 -12.43
C ARG A 66 4.20 -11.78 -12.52
N LEU A 67 3.00 -11.57 -11.99
CA LEU A 67 1.92 -12.55 -12.05
C LEU A 67 1.65 -12.88 -13.52
N ARG A 68 1.83 -14.16 -13.86
CA ARG A 68 1.46 -14.71 -15.15
C ARG A 68 0.29 -15.67 -14.91
N LEU A 69 -0.89 -15.34 -15.42
CA LEU A 69 -1.97 -16.33 -15.55
C LEU A 69 -1.81 -16.98 -16.92
N TYR A 70 -1.65 -18.31 -16.96
CA TYR A 70 -1.45 -19.08 -18.20
C TYR A 70 -0.36 -18.49 -19.12
N GLY A 71 0.79 -18.11 -18.55
CA GLY A 71 1.92 -17.56 -19.30
C GLY A 71 1.75 -16.10 -19.79
N ARG A 72 0.55 -15.51 -19.70
CA ARG A 72 0.28 -14.13 -20.10
C ARG A 72 0.39 -13.17 -18.91
N PRO A 73 0.91 -11.93 -19.12
CA PRO A 73 1.00 -10.94 -18.06
C PRO A 73 -0.39 -10.60 -17.52
N LEU A 74 -0.60 -10.79 -16.22
CA LEU A 74 -1.85 -10.40 -15.57
C LEU A 74 -1.89 -8.87 -15.45
N ARG A 75 -2.85 -8.22 -16.13
CA ARG A 75 -3.19 -6.82 -15.89
C ARG A 75 -4.24 -6.76 -14.79
N ILE A 76 -3.85 -6.38 -13.59
CA ILE A 76 -4.82 -6.08 -12.52
C ILE A 76 -5.33 -4.66 -12.78
N SER A 77 -6.55 -4.54 -13.32
CA SER A 77 -7.25 -3.26 -13.37
C SER A 77 -7.66 -2.90 -11.95
N ARG A 78 -7.11 -1.81 -11.41
CA ARG A 78 -7.52 -1.25 -10.11
C ARG A 78 -8.95 -0.71 -10.26
N THR A 79 -9.93 -1.53 -9.92
CA THR A 79 -11.31 -1.05 -9.78
C THR A 79 -11.39 -0.26 -8.47
N VAL A 80 -11.52 1.06 -8.57
CA VAL A 80 -11.88 1.90 -7.42
C VAL A 80 -13.32 1.53 -7.06
N ALA A 81 -13.51 0.87 -5.91
CA ALA A 81 -14.83 0.60 -5.37
C ALA A 81 -15.48 1.95 -4.98
N GLY A 82 -16.36 2.46 -5.84
CA GLY A 82 -17.07 3.71 -5.56
C GLY A 82 -17.76 4.39 -6.75
N VAL A 83 -17.43 4.05 -8.00
CA VAL A 83 -18.13 4.63 -9.15
C VAL A 83 -19.23 3.69 -9.61
N ARG A 84 -20.49 4.03 -9.31
CA ARG A 84 -21.65 3.44 -9.98
C ARG A 84 -21.71 3.99 -11.41
N PRO A 85 -21.61 3.17 -12.47
CA PRO A 85 -22.00 3.61 -13.80
C PRO A 85 -23.53 3.55 -13.89
N SER A 86 -24.15 4.69 -14.20
CA SER A 86 -25.57 4.76 -14.53
C SER A 86 -25.84 4.18 -15.92
N SER A 87 -26.88 3.34 -15.96
CA SER A 87 -27.81 3.03 -17.05
C SER A 87 -27.36 2.20 -18.28
N SER A 88 -28.16 1.14 -18.47
CA SER A 88 -28.63 0.51 -19.72
C SER A 88 -27.64 -0.27 -20.61
N LEU A 89 -27.72 -1.61 -20.57
CA LEU A 89 -28.23 -2.42 -21.69
C LEU A 89 -28.28 -3.92 -21.32
N ARG A 90 -29.48 -4.49 -21.49
CA ARG A 90 -29.85 -5.87 -21.88
C ARG A 90 -29.24 -7.08 -21.12
N ARG A 91 -30.11 -7.65 -20.28
CA ARG A 91 -30.43 -9.08 -20.09
C ARG A 91 -29.58 -10.10 -20.89
N ALA A 92 -28.71 -10.81 -20.19
CA ALA A 92 -28.42 -12.23 -20.45
C ALA A 92 -28.34 -12.96 -19.10
N SER A 93 -29.00 -14.10 -19.06
CA SER A 93 -29.40 -14.87 -17.90
C SER A 93 -28.30 -15.78 -17.33
N SER A 94 -28.33 -15.89 -16.00
CA SER A 94 -27.98 -17.06 -15.15
C SER A 94 -26.69 -17.03 -14.33
N PRO A 95 -26.73 -17.58 -13.10
CA PRO A 95 -25.87 -17.17 -12.00
C PRO A 95 -24.77 -18.18 -11.70
N VAL A 96 -23.58 -17.71 -11.34
CA VAL A 96 -22.63 -18.50 -10.55
C VAL A 96 -22.23 -17.65 -9.35
N ARG A 97 -22.85 -17.98 -8.21
CA ARG A 97 -22.32 -17.61 -6.89
C ARG A 97 -21.03 -18.39 -6.69
N GLN A 98 -19.89 -17.71 -6.59
CA GLN A 98 -18.74 -18.25 -5.88
C GLN A 98 -18.50 -17.38 -4.65
N SER A 99 -19.03 -17.88 -3.54
CA SER A 99 -18.65 -17.47 -2.19
C SER A 99 -17.18 -17.78 -1.97
N VAL A 100 -16.36 -16.75 -1.81
CA VAL A 100 -14.98 -16.91 -1.32
C VAL A 100 -15.08 -16.97 0.20
N ARG A 101 -14.88 -18.17 0.77
CA ARG A 101 -14.73 -18.34 2.21
C ARG A 101 -13.36 -17.77 2.62
N ALA A 102 -13.37 -16.81 3.54
CA ALA A 102 -12.17 -16.37 4.23
C ALA A 102 -11.56 -17.54 4.99
N TRP A 103 -10.25 -17.76 4.79
CA TRP A 103 -9.46 -18.67 5.59
C TRP A 103 -9.13 -17.98 6.92
N SER A 104 -9.66 -18.52 8.03
CA SER A 104 -9.22 -18.18 9.39
C SER A 104 -8.17 -19.21 9.83
N PRO A 105 -6.96 -18.80 10.25
CA PRO A 105 -6.02 -19.72 10.87
C PRO A 105 -6.42 -19.92 12.35
N SER A 106 -6.68 -21.16 12.74
CA SER A 106 -6.93 -21.54 14.13
C SER A 106 -5.63 -21.47 14.92
N VAL A 107 -5.53 -20.51 15.84
CA VAL A 107 -4.52 -20.48 16.91
C VAL A 107 -4.85 -21.63 17.87
N ARG A 108 -3.89 -22.54 18.08
CA ARG A 108 -3.98 -23.61 19.07
C ARG A 108 -3.12 -23.18 20.26
N SER A 109 -3.76 -22.78 21.35
CA SER A 109 -3.10 -22.54 22.64
C SER A 109 -2.64 -23.87 23.25
N PRO A 110 -1.47 -23.94 23.90
CA PRO A 110 -1.14 -25.03 24.81
C PRO A 110 -1.43 -24.59 26.26
N GLU A 111 -2.55 -25.06 26.81
CA GLU A 111 -2.63 -25.42 28.23
C GLU A 111 -2.33 -26.93 28.27
N GLY A 112 -1.59 -27.54 29.17
CA GLY A 112 -1.05 -27.17 30.47
C GLY A 112 -0.83 -28.53 31.17
N ASN A 113 0.27 -28.67 31.90
CA ASN A 113 0.38 -29.63 33.00
C ASN A 113 1.18 -28.99 34.11
#